data_AF-A0A955X102-F1
#
_entry.id   AF-A0A955X102-F1
#
_cell.length_a   1.000
_cell.length_b   1.000
_cell.length_c   1.000
_cell.angle_alpha   90.00
_cell.angle_beta   90.00
_cell.angle_gamma   90.00
#
_symmetry.space_group_name_H-M   'P 1'
#
loop_
_entity.id
_entity.type
_entity.pdbx_description
1 polymer ?
#
loop_
_entity_poly.entity_id
_entity_poly.type
_entity_poly.pdbx_seq_one_letter_code
_entity_poly.pdbx_strand_id
1 'polypeptide(L)'
;HMIAQPRFFADWAWSLGYDPTIILMALGVAVAAVATLLLLREQHPAKLAITALMLLLLGLAVYQLMGFVPVEVEPFTNGLGLTDNPGDGGGDGKDGDGKGGQGNDKDGKGGGANGKGDSNSKNNSSGGGAGGGAPPPPVPVAVAIFNDDYDPPGGIYYFRQQVLSRFDGTKLVADDAGRFDHDVITEFPERGPIEVAKDAPNPDFHTRVPTTMFLLHDHPQPVGLSQSIRVEPHDNPAPRRFVAAYSVVSQTLSTGLDRFLGRASVDPTWSAERREHYLAYPDDPRYATLAAEILHEGLDPRFVGDDVAKALVIKGWLEKHGFYTRKERHAGVPDPAGDFLFGSLRGYCVHLGHAAANLFRSQGIAA
;
A
#
# COMPACT_ATOMS: atom_id res chain seq x y z
N HIS A 1 6.22 -23.17 -22.15
CA HIS A 1 5.28 -22.80 -23.23
C HIS A 1 4.03 -22.17 -22.61
N MET A 2 4.02 -20.84 -22.49
CA MET A 2 2.82 -20.02 -22.52
C MET A 2 3.25 -18.67 -23.07
N ILE A 3 2.44 -18.15 -23.98
CA ILE A 3 2.79 -17.15 -24.96
C ILE A 3 2.67 -15.78 -24.28
N ALA A 4 3.79 -15.14 -23.94
CA ALA A 4 3.85 -13.69 -23.79
C ALA A 4 3.62 -13.10 -25.19
N GLN A 5 2.37 -12.94 -25.58
CA GLN A 5 2.03 -12.20 -26.77
C GLN A 5 1.92 -10.74 -26.35
N PRO A 6 2.90 -9.87 -26.68
CA PRO A 6 2.70 -8.43 -26.54
C PRO A 6 1.46 -8.10 -27.36
N ARG A 7 0.38 -7.73 -26.67
CA ARG A 7 -0.84 -7.31 -27.35
C ARG A 7 -0.61 -5.86 -27.69
N PHE A 8 0.14 -5.63 -28.76
CA PHE A 8 0.55 -4.32 -29.28
C PHE A 8 -0.54 -3.26 -29.13
N PHE A 9 -1.78 -3.63 -29.45
CA PHE A 9 -2.94 -2.74 -29.32
C PHE A 9 -3.38 -2.47 -27.88
N ALA A 10 -3.44 -3.49 -27.02
CA ALA A 10 -3.85 -3.33 -25.63
C ALA A 10 -2.79 -2.53 -24.85
N ASP A 11 -1.51 -2.85 -25.07
CA ASP A 11 -0.40 -2.16 -24.41
C ASP A 11 -0.31 -0.70 -24.89
N TRP A 12 -0.55 -0.43 -26.18
CA TRP A 12 -0.68 0.93 -26.70
C TRP A 12 -1.87 1.68 -26.10
N ALA A 13 -3.04 1.05 -26.01
CA ALA A 13 -4.25 1.66 -25.46
C ALA A 13 -4.08 2.02 -23.96
N TRP A 14 -3.57 1.08 -23.17
CA TRP A 14 -3.22 1.30 -21.77
C TRP A 14 -2.16 2.37 -21.61
N SER A 15 -1.16 2.38 -22.50
CA SER A 15 -0.15 3.45 -22.49
C SER A 15 -0.82 4.80 -22.65
N LEU A 16 -1.81 4.98 -23.52
CA LEU A 16 -2.50 6.25 -23.71
C LEU A 16 -3.55 6.58 -22.63
N GLY A 17 -3.72 5.72 -21.62
CA GLY A 17 -4.71 5.88 -20.55
C GLY A 17 -6.13 5.49 -20.94
N TYR A 18 -6.31 4.75 -22.04
CA TYR A 18 -7.61 4.29 -22.52
C TYR A 18 -7.77 2.79 -22.24
N ASP A 19 -8.96 2.39 -21.76
CA ASP A 19 -9.31 0.97 -21.67
C ASP A 19 -9.47 0.41 -23.10
N PRO A 20 -8.68 -0.59 -23.52
CA PRO A 20 -8.78 -1.19 -24.85
C PRO A 20 -10.17 -1.78 -25.14
N THR A 21 -10.91 -2.18 -24.11
CA THR A 21 -12.30 -2.66 -24.24
C THR A 21 -13.21 -1.55 -24.77
N ILE A 22 -13.02 -0.32 -24.30
CA ILE A 22 -13.79 0.85 -24.73
C ILE A 22 -13.46 1.19 -26.20
N ILE A 23 -12.18 1.16 -26.58
CA ILE A 23 -11.78 1.42 -27.97
C ILE A 23 -12.37 0.38 -28.92
N LEU A 24 -12.34 -0.90 -28.54
CA LEU A 24 -12.91 -1.98 -29.36
C LEU A 24 -14.43 -1.88 -29.46
N MET A 25 -15.13 -1.50 -28.38
CA MET A 25 -16.56 -1.25 -28.43
C MET A 25 -16.90 -0.04 -29.31
N ALA A 26 -16.15 1.06 -29.21
CA ALA A 26 -16.35 2.23 -30.06
C ALA A 26 -16.11 1.90 -31.55
N LEU A 27 -15.07 1.12 -31.86
CA LEU A 27 -14.81 0.61 -33.20
C LEU A 27 -15.94 -0.31 -33.68
N GLY A 28 -16.43 -1.20 -32.83
CA GLY A 28 -17.55 -2.10 -33.13
C GLY A 28 -18.84 -1.33 -33.44
N VAL A 29 -19.16 -0.30 -32.66
CA VAL A 29 -20.30 0.60 -32.92
C VAL A 29 -20.11 1.36 -34.23
N ALA A 30 -18.91 1.86 -34.52
CA ALA A 30 -18.61 2.55 -35.78
C ALA A 30 -18.77 1.62 -37.00
N VAL A 31 -18.25 0.39 -36.92
CA VAL A 31 -18.39 -0.62 -37.98
C VAL A 31 -19.85 -1.03 -38.15
N ALA A 32 -20.60 -1.21 -37.06
CA ALA A 32 -22.03 -1.50 -37.12
C ALA A 32 -22.83 -0.34 -37.74
N ALA A 33 -22.48 0.91 -37.43
CA ALA A 33 -23.09 2.10 -38.02
C ALA A 33 -22.80 2.20 -39.53
N VAL A 34 -21.55 1.95 -39.95
CA VAL A 34 -21.16 1.91 -41.36
C VAL A 34 -21.84 0.76 -42.10
N ALA A 35 -21.88 -0.44 -41.52
CA ALA A 35 -22.59 -1.59 -42.10
C ALA A 35 -24.10 -1.30 -42.26
N THR A 36 -24.70 -0.66 -41.26
CA THR A 36 -26.11 -0.22 -41.31
C THR A 36 -26.33 0.83 -42.40
N LEU A 37 -25.43 1.80 -42.53
CA LEU A 37 -25.45 2.80 -43.61
C LEU A 37 -25.30 2.17 -45.01
N LEU A 38 -24.44 1.16 -45.15
CA LEU A 38 -24.23 0.43 -46.41
C LEU A 38 -25.44 -0.43 -46.78
N LEU A 39 -26.11 -1.05 -45.80
CA LEU A 39 -27.37 -1.78 -45.99
C LEU A 39 -28.55 -0.84 -46.29
N LEU A 40 -28.46 0.43 -45.89
CA LEU A 40 -29.46 1.47 -46.16
C LEU A 40 -29.26 2.21 -47.48
N ARG A 41 -28.26 1.83 -48.30
CA ARG A 41 -27.90 2.51 -49.57
C ARG A 41 -29.03 2.51 -50.62
N GLU A 42 -30.08 1.70 -50.45
CA GLU A 42 -31.28 1.70 -51.29
C GLU A 42 -32.51 2.38 -50.65
N GLN A 43 -32.38 3.05 -49.50
CA GLN A 43 -33.52 3.66 -48.83
C GLN A 43 -33.64 5.19 -49.05
N HIS A 44 -34.89 5.65 -49.10
CA HIS A 44 -35.30 7.04 -49.30
C HIS A 44 -34.52 8.01 -48.38
N PRO A 45 -34.04 9.17 -48.87
CA PRO A 45 -33.09 10.06 -48.17
C PRO A 45 -33.55 10.53 -46.78
N ALA A 46 -34.87 10.57 -46.55
CA ALA A 46 -35.45 10.88 -45.24
C ALA A 46 -35.06 9.88 -44.14
N LYS A 47 -34.92 8.59 -44.46
CA LYS A 47 -34.51 7.57 -43.47
C LYS A 47 -33.03 7.70 -43.11
N LEU A 48 -32.18 8.05 -44.07
CA LEU A 48 -30.76 8.35 -43.84
C LEU A 48 -30.59 9.49 -42.84
N ALA A 49 -31.34 10.58 -43.01
CA ALA A 49 -31.29 11.73 -42.11
C ALA A 49 -31.72 11.38 -40.67
N ILE A 50 -32.79 10.60 -40.51
CA ILE A 50 -33.29 10.17 -39.19
C ILE A 50 -32.27 9.25 -38.49
N THR A 51 -31.65 8.34 -39.24
CA THR A 51 -30.69 7.38 -38.67
C THR A 51 -29.39 8.08 -38.25
N ALA A 52 -28.91 9.03 -39.05
CA ALA A 52 -27.76 9.86 -38.70
C ALA A 52 -28.02 10.72 -37.45
N LEU A 53 -29.23 11.29 -37.34
CA LEU A 53 -29.65 12.03 -36.15
C LEU A 53 -29.68 11.14 -34.90
N MET A 54 -30.21 9.92 -35.00
CA MET A 54 -30.22 8.96 -33.89
C MET A 54 -28.82 8.57 -33.44
N LEU A 55 -27.89 8.31 -34.37
CA LEU A 55 -26.51 7.98 -34.03
C LEU A 55 -25.79 9.16 -33.37
N LEU A 56 -26.03 10.39 -33.84
CA LEU A 56 -25.47 11.60 -33.25
C LEU A 56 -26.00 11.84 -31.83
N LEU A 57 -27.30 11.62 -31.61
CA LEU A 57 -27.92 11.70 -30.28
C LEU A 57 -27.43 10.60 -29.34
N LEU A 58 -27.22 9.39 -29.85
CA LEU A 58 -26.66 8.28 -29.06
C LEU A 58 -25.19 8.58 -28.69
N GLY A 59 -24.39 9.11 -29.62
CA GLY A 59 -23.02 9.54 -29.35
C GLY A 59 -22.96 10.67 -28.32
N LEU A 60 -23.86 11.65 -28.43
CA LEU A 60 -23.96 12.75 -27.46
C LEU A 60 -24.43 12.25 -26.09
N ALA A 61 -25.35 11.29 -26.03
CA ALA A 61 -25.80 10.67 -24.78
C ALA A 61 -24.67 9.89 -24.10
N VAL A 62 -23.89 9.11 -24.85
CA VAL A 62 -22.70 8.41 -24.34
C VAL A 62 -21.66 9.41 -23.84
N TYR A 63 -21.39 10.48 -24.60
CA TYR A 63 -20.45 11.53 -24.20
C TYR A 63 -20.87 12.24 -22.90
N GLN A 64 -22.16 12.58 -22.75
CA GLN A 64 -22.68 13.19 -21.53
C GLN A 64 -22.71 12.23 -20.33
N LEU A 65 -22.92 10.94 -20.57
CA LEU A 65 -22.84 9.90 -19.53
C LEU A 65 -21.39 9.66 -19.07
N MET A 66 -20.42 9.88 -19.95
CA MET A 66 -18.98 9.70 -19.71
C MET A 66 -18.30 10.96 -19.14
N GLY A 67 -19.00 11.77 -18.34
CA GLY A 67 -18.45 12.96 -17.71
C GLY A 67 -17.02 12.71 -17.18
N PHE A 68 -16.05 13.46 -17.74
CA PHE A 68 -14.66 13.43 -17.31
C PHE A 68 -14.61 13.89 -15.85
N VAL A 69 -14.53 12.93 -14.94
CA VAL A 69 -14.11 13.17 -13.57
C VAL A 69 -12.60 12.94 -13.56
N PRO A 70 -11.74 13.98 -13.54
CA PRO A 70 -10.39 13.79 -13.03
C PRO A 70 -10.55 13.35 -11.58
N VAL A 71 -10.35 12.06 -11.34
CA VAL A 71 -10.32 11.54 -9.98
C VAL A 71 -8.95 11.92 -9.42
N GLU A 72 -8.87 13.09 -8.80
CA GLU A 72 -7.87 13.32 -7.77
C GLU A 72 -8.20 12.33 -6.65
N VAL A 73 -7.48 11.22 -6.62
CA VAL A 73 -7.56 10.27 -5.52
C VAL A 73 -6.59 10.76 -4.47
N GLU A 74 -7.11 11.27 -3.35
CA GLU A 74 -6.32 11.29 -2.12
C GLU A 74 -5.91 9.85 -1.79
N PRO A 75 -4.64 9.61 -1.40
CA PRO A 75 -4.19 8.28 -1.04
C PRO A 75 -5.03 7.74 0.12
N PHE A 76 -5.39 6.46 0.02
CA PHE A 76 -6.17 5.74 1.03
C PHE A 76 -5.42 5.70 2.36
N THR A 77 -5.71 6.65 3.25
CA THR A 77 -5.19 6.61 4.61
C THR A 77 -5.95 5.54 5.40
N ASN A 78 -5.22 4.58 5.96
CA ASN A 78 -5.72 3.80 7.10
C ASN A 78 -5.04 4.35 8.35
N GLY A 79 -5.76 4.41 9.48
CA GLY A 79 -5.20 4.79 10.79
C GLY A 79 -4.08 3.88 11.32
N LEU A 80 -3.54 3.02 10.44
CA LEU A 80 -2.38 2.15 10.62
C LEU A 80 -1.09 2.75 10.00
N GLY A 81 -1.13 3.95 9.41
CA GLY A 81 0.07 4.70 9.02
C GLY A 81 0.70 4.26 7.70
N LEU A 82 -0.05 3.59 6.82
CA LEU A 82 0.32 3.51 5.41
C LEU A 82 -0.42 4.62 4.66
N THR A 83 0.38 5.59 4.22
CA THR A 83 0.04 6.90 3.62
C THR A 83 -0.56 7.91 4.60
N ASP A 84 0.33 8.69 5.23
CA ASP A 84 0.08 10.10 5.53
C ASP A 84 0.73 10.93 4.41
N ASN A 85 -0.01 11.90 3.87
CA ASN A 85 0.53 12.90 2.97
C ASN A 85 1.20 13.98 3.84
N PRO A 86 2.46 14.40 3.59
CA PRO A 86 3.03 15.58 4.23
C PRO A 86 2.42 16.82 3.56
N GLY A 87 1.22 17.20 3.99
CA GLY A 87 0.45 18.26 3.33
C GLY A 87 -0.46 19.08 4.23
N ASP A 88 -0.62 18.75 5.52
CA ASP A 88 -1.38 19.59 6.45
C ASP A 88 -0.47 20.65 7.09
N GLY A 89 0.10 21.47 6.21
CA GLY A 89 0.68 22.77 6.51
C GLY A 89 -0.29 23.86 6.07
N GLY A 90 -1.51 23.86 6.61
CA GLY A 90 -2.50 24.90 6.38
C GLY A 90 -2.26 26.11 7.27
N GLY A 91 -1.57 27.12 6.75
CA GLY A 91 -1.62 28.47 7.30
C GLY A 91 -2.89 29.19 6.88
N ASP A 92 -3.55 29.82 7.85
CA ASP A 92 -4.39 31.03 7.73
C ASP A 92 -3.92 31.95 8.89
N GLY A 93 -3.67 33.26 8.77
CA GLY A 93 -4.05 34.23 7.76
C GLY A 93 -4.86 35.36 8.38
N LYS A 94 -4.20 36.28 9.14
CA LYS A 94 -4.57 37.70 9.39
C LYS A 94 -5.88 38.00 10.17
N ASP A 95 -6.06 39.02 11.02
CA ASP A 95 -5.41 40.31 11.35
C ASP A 95 -5.77 40.67 12.81
N GLY A 96 -5.00 41.56 13.46
CA GLY A 96 -5.51 42.31 14.62
C GLY A 96 -4.47 42.76 15.64
N ASP A 97 -3.82 43.88 15.35
CA ASP A 97 -2.95 44.63 16.28
C ASP A 97 -3.61 44.89 17.64
N GLY A 98 -2.94 44.43 18.70
CA GLY A 98 -3.26 44.78 20.07
C GLY A 98 -2.74 46.17 20.44
N LYS A 99 -3.66 47.08 20.80
CA LYS A 99 -3.36 48.26 21.60
C LYS A 99 -4.29 48.32 22.81
N GLY A 100 -3.65 48.22 23.99
CA GLY A 100 -3.96 48.83 25.30
C GLY A 100 -5.42 49.06 25.73
N GLY A 101 -5.79 48.48 26.88
CA GLY A 101 -7.01 48.81 27.59
C GLY A 101 -7.05 48.20 28.99
N GLN A 102 -6.78 49.05 29.97
CA GLN A 102 -6.63 48.86 31.41
C GLN A 102 -7.97 48.58 32.17
N GLY A 103 -7.93 47.78 33.24
CA GLY A 103 -8.70 48.08 34.48
C GLY A 103 -9.72 47.06 35.05
N ASN A 104 -9.39 46.58 36.25
CA ASN A 104 -10.23 46.31 37.45
C ASN A 104 -11.05 45.01 37.64
N ASP A 105 -10.56 44.18 38.57
CA ASP A 105 -11.10 43.90 39.92
C ASP A 105 -12.61 43.62 40.13
N LYS A 106 -12.95 42.37 40.53
CA LYS A 106 -13.49 41.98 41.88
C LYS A 106 -14.25 40.64 41.90
N ASP A 107 -13.79 39.77 42.81
CA ASP A 107 -14.50 38.97 43.84
C ASP A 107 -15.99 38.60 43.68
N GLY A 108 -16.33 37.33 44.00
CA GLY A 108 -17.64 37.03 44.60
C GLY A 108 -18.26 35.62 44.45
N LYS A 109 -17.78 34.66 45.25
CA LYS A 109 -18.53 33.69 46.11
C LYS A 109 -20.00 33.26 45.75
N GLY A 110 -20.21 31.95 45.61
CA GLY A 110 -21.22 31.20 46.42
C GLY A 110 -22.42 30.52 45.72
N GLY A 111 -22.71 29.27 46.16
CA GLY A 111 -24.07 28.75 46.39
C GLY A 111 -24.72 27.90 45.29
N GLY A 112 -24.92 26.60 45.56
CA GLY A 112 -25.50 25.62 44.62
C GLY A 112 -27.02 25.49 44.61
N ALA A 113 -27.53 24.66 43.68
CA ALA A 113 -28.65 23.73 43.86
C ALA A 113 -28.96 22.98 42.55
N ASN A 114 -29.23 21.68 42.69
CA ASN A 114 -29.77 20.68 41.76
C ASN A 114 -30.47 21.17 40.48
N GLY A 115 -30.00 20.64 39.34
CA GLY A 115 -30.76 20.48 38.10
C GLY A 115 -30.39 19.16 37.43
N LYS A 116 -31.21 18.14 37.64
CA LYS A 116 -31.13 16.82 36.99
C LYS A 116 -31.53 17.01 35.51
N GLY A 117 -30.63 16.70 34.59
CA GLY A 117 -30.88 16.81 33.16
C GLY A 117 -29.89 15.95 32.37
N ASP A 118 -30.37 14.81 31.87
CA ASP A 118 -29.68 13.97 30.90
C ASP A 118 -29.25 14.80 29.68
N SER A 119 -27.96 14.72 29.30
CA SER A 119 -27.54 15.03 27.93
C SER A 119 -26.23 14.31 27.59
N ASN A 120 -26.41 13.07 27.15
CA ASN A 120 -25.95 12.59 25.85
C ASN A 120 -24.53 12.97 25.40
N SER A 121 -23.65 11.98 25.50
CA SER A 121 -22.53 11.76 24.59
C SER A 121 -22.94 12.03 23.13
N LYS A 122 -22.28 13.01 22.50
CA LYS A 122 -22.17 13.12 21.04
C LYS A 122 -20.68 13.29 20.75
N ASN A 123 -19.96 12.21 20.50
CA ASN A 123 -19.82 11.59 19.17
C ASN A 123 -19.59 12.64 18.09
N ASN A 124 -18.32 12.93 17.80
CA ASN A 124 -17.90 13.37 16.47
C ASN A 124 -17.18 12.20 15.78
N SER A 125 -17.92 11.09 15.69
CA SER A 125 -17.73 10.04 14.70
C SER A 125 -18.87 10.18 13.70
N SER A 126 -18.63 10.95 12.64
CA SER A 126 -19.39 10.91 11.38
C SER A 126 -18.45 11.43 10.30
N GLY A 127 -18.03 10.65 9.31
CA GLY A 127 -18.92 10.23 8.24
C GLY A 127 -19.16 8.73 8.16
N GLY A 128 -20.43 8.37 8.39
CA GLY A 128 -20.99 7.12 7.91
C GLY A 128 -21.18 7.19 6.40
N GLY A 129 -20.67 6.17 5.72
CA GLY A 129 -21.05 5.79 4.37
C GLY A 129 -21.22 4.29 4.34
N ALA A 130 -22.36 3.81 4.85
CA ALA A 130 -22.87 2.47 4.55
C ALA A 130 -23.32 2.44 3.08
N GLY A 131 -22.35 2.52 2.17
CA GLY A 131 -22.54 2.27 0.76
C GLY A 131 -21.98 0.89 0.47
N GLY A 132 -22.85 -0.06 0.15
CA GLY A 132 -22.48 -1.33 -0.49
C GLY A 132 -21.95 -1.14 -1.92
N GLY A 133 -21.14 -0.11 -2.15
CA GLY A 133 -20.45 0.12 -3.40
C GLY A 133 -19.27 -0.85 -3.51
N ALA A 134 -19.09 -1.43 -4.70
CA ALA A 134 -17.86 -2.13 -5.02
C ALA A 134 -16.67 -1.20 -4.74
N PRO A 135 -15.53 -1.73 -4.24
CA PRO A 135 -14.31 -0.94 -4.11
C PRO A 135 -14.04 -0.21 -5.44
N PRO A 136 -13.55 1.04 -5.41
CA PRO A 136 -13.14 1.71 -6.65
C PRO A 136 -12.14 0.82 -7.39
N PRO A 137 -12.16 0.85 -8.73
CA PRO A 137 -11.25 0.03 -9.53
C PRO A 137 -9.80 0.32 -9.14
N PRO A 138 -8.92 -0.69 -9.16
CA PRO A 138 -7.51 -0.49 -8.86
C PRO A 138 -6.91 0.51 -9.85
N VAL A 139 -6.26 1.54 -9.33
CA VAL A 139 -5.57 2.55 -10.12
C VAL A 139 -4.10 2.13 -10.26
N PRO A 140 -3.52 2.15 -11.46
CA PRO A 140 -2.09 1.88 -11.64
C PRO A 140 -1.23 2.90 -10.87
N VAL A 141 -0.26 2.42 -10.09
CA VAL A 141 0.61 3.28 -9.27
C VAL A 141 1.96 3.57 -9.94
N ALA A 142 2.51 2.58 -10.63
CA ALA A 142 3.82 2.67 -11.26
C ALA A 142 3.91 1.72 -12.47
N VAL A 143 4.81 2.05 -13.39
CA VAL A 143 5.32 1.13 -14.41
C VAL A 143 6.74 0.75 -14.04
N ALA A 144 7.01 -0.54 -13.90
CA ALA A 144 8.33 -1.09 -13.66
C ALA A 144 8.82 -1.80 -14.92
N ILE A 145 9.96 -1.35 -15.46
CA ILE A 145 10.65 -2.02 -16.57
C ILE A 145 11.79 -2.84 -15.98
N PHE A 146 11.79 -4.14 -16.27
CA PHE A 146 12.90 -5.03 -15.93
C PHE A 146 13.94 -4.96 -17.04
N ASN A 147 15.18 -4.69 -16.68
CA ASN A 147 16.27 -4.60 -17.65
C ASN A 147 16.99 -5.94 -17.84
N ASP A 148 16.76 -6.89 -16.93
CA ASP A 148 17.21 -8.27 -16.99
C ASP A 148 16.05 -9.22 -16.63
N ASP A 149 16.14 -10.47 -17.09
CA ASP A 149 15.19 -11.52 -16.70
C ASP A 149 15.34 -11.85 -15.22
N TYR A 150 14.21 -11.85 -14.49
CA TYR A 150 14.17 -12.27 -13.09
C TYR A 150 12.83 -12.93 -12.80
N ASP A 151 12.89 -14.21 -12.46
CA ASP A 151 11.75 -14.96 -11.94
C ASP A 151 11.95 -15.21 -10.44
N PRO A 152 11.14 -14.61 -9.55
CA PRO A 152 11.26 -14.82 -8.12
C PRO A 152 10.97 -16.29 -7.78
N PRO A 153 11.73 -16.95 -6.88
CA PRO A 153 11.50 -18.35 -6.49
C PRO A 153 10.07 -18.63 -5.98
N GLY A 154 9.42 -17.63 -5.39
CA GLY A 154 8.03 -17.71 -4.91
C GLY A 154 6.96 -17.29 -5.93
N GLY A 155 7.34 -16.93 -7.16
CA GLY A 155 6.41 -16.48 -8.21
C GLY A 155 5.74 -15.12 -7.96
N ILE A 156 6.17 -14.38 -6.93
CA ILE A 156 5.60 -13.10 -6.52
C ILE A 156 6.69 -12.03 -6.57
N TYR A 157 6.41 -10.94 -7.28
CA TYR A 157 7.23 -9.73 -7.24
C TYR A 157 6.81 -8.90 -6.03
N TYR A 158 7.75 -8.66 -5.12
CA TYR A 158 7.53 -7.83 -3.95
C TYR A 158 8.23 -6.48 -4.14
N PHE A 159 7.44 -5.42 -4.23
CA PHE A 159 7.95 -4.06 -4.29
C PHE A 159 7.94 -3.44 -2.90
N ARG A 160 9.12 -3.11 -2.37
CA ARG A 160 9.31 -2.46 -1.07
C ARG A 160 9.33 -0.95 -1.28
N GLN A 161 8.54 -0.25 -0.47
CA GLN A 161 8.56 1.21 -0.38
C GLN A 161 9.07 1.66 0.99
N GLN A 162 8.57 1.03 2.06
CA GLN A 162 8.85 1.42 3.45
C GLN A 162 8.89 0.18 4.33
N VAL A 163 9.49 0.30 5.52
CA VAL A 163 9.45 -0.70 6.58
C VAL A 163 8.87 -0.13 7.85
N LEU A 164 8.04 -0.94 8.51
CA LEU A 164 7.46 -0.65 9.81
C LEU A 164 8.16 -1.55 10.83
N SER A 165 9.32 -1.13 11.32
CA SER A 165 10.18 -1.91 12.22
C SER A 165 10.02 -1.53 13.68
N ARG A 166 9.59 -0.30 13.98
CA ARG A 166 9.53 0.22 15.36
C ARG A 166 8.17 -0.06 15.97
N PHE A 167 8.12 -0.65 17.15
CA PHE A 167 6.87 -0.73 17.91
C PHE A 167 6.64 0.58 18.68
N ASP A 168 5.48 1.23 18.49
CA ASP A 168 5.13 2.50 19.14
C ASP A 168 4.29 2.37 20.41
N GLY A 169 4.06 1.13 20.87
CA GLY A 169 3.17 0.81 21.98
C GLY A 169 1.76 0.39 21.55
N THR A 170 1.38 0.61 20.29
CA THR A 170 0.10 0.20 19.70
C THR A 170 0.30 -0.69 18.47
N LYS A 171 1.21 -0.32 17.57
CA LYS A 171 1.46 -1.00 16.29
C LYS A 171 2.91 -0.84 15.84
N LEU A 172 3.25 -1.49 14.73
CA LEU A 172 4.52 -1.26 14.07
C LEU A 172 4.41 -0.02 13.18
N VAL A 173 5.42 0.83 13.25
CA VAL A 173 5.55 2.08 12.50
C VAL A 173 6.97 2.19 11.95
N ALA A 174 7.17 3.14 11.05
CA ALA A 174 8.50 3.39 10.51
C ALA A 174 9.46 3.95 11.58
N ASP A 175 10.75 3.66 11.40
CA ASP A 175 11.83 4.29 12.15
C ASP A 175 12.27 5.59 11.48
N ASP A 176 11.74 6.71 11.94
CA ASP A 176 12.13 8.03 11.42
C ASP A 176 13.50 8.50 11.96
N ALA A 177 14.10 7.77 12.91
CA ALA A 177 15.40 8.13 13.45
C ALA A 177 16.56 7.76 12.50
N GLY A 178 16.31 6.88 11.52
CA GLY A 178 17.32 6.42 10.56
C GLY A 178 18.47 5.64 11.20
N ARG A 179 18.25 5.02 12.37
CA ARG A 179 19.30 4.36 13.17
C ARG A 179 19.38 2.85 12.98
N PHE A 180 18.31 2.23 12.48
CA PHE A 180 18.21 0.77 12.42
C PHE A 180 17.97 0.27 10.99
N ASP A 181 17.00 0.85 10.28
CA ASP A 181 16.58 0.42 8.93
C ASP A 181 17.49 0.99 7.82
N HIS A 182 18.79 0.73 7.94
CA HIS A 182 19.78 1.22 6.98
C HIS A 182 19.67 0.60 5.58
N ASP A 183 18.89 -0.48 5.44
CA ASP A 183 18.67 -1.21 4.18
C ASP A 183 17.49 -0.66 3.36
N VAL A 184 16.94 0.50 3.75
CA VAL A 184 15.82 1.16 3.08
C VAL A 184 16.28 2.47 2.44
N ILE A 185 15.94 2.65 1.17
CA ILE A 185 16.13 3.93 0.48
C ILE A 185 14.90 4.79 0.75
N THR A 186 15.08 5.88 1.49
CA THR A 186 13.99 6.72 1.99
C THR A 186 13.77 8.00 1.19
N GLU A 187 14.62 8.31 0.22
CA GLU A 187 14.56 9.56 -0.53
C GLU A 187 14.77 9.34 -2.03
N PHE A 188 14.19 10.22 -2.85
CA PHE A 188 14.35 10.19 -4.30
C PHE A 188 15.74 10.72 -4.72
N PRO A 189 16.29 10.22 -5.84
CA PRO A 189 17.66 10.52 -6.25
C PRO A 189 17.77 11.88 -6.98
N GLU A 190 17.27 12.97 -6.38
CA GLU A 190 17.22 14.29 -7.02
C GLU A 190 18.61 14.91 -7.25
N ARG A 191 19.56 14.60 -6.37
CA ARG A 191 20.91 15.20 -6.36
C ARG A 191 22.01 14.26 -6.89
N GLY A 192 21.61 13.08 -7.37
CA GLY A 192 22.52 12.04 -7.84
C GLY A 192 22.18 10.67 -7.27
N PRO A 193 23.02 9.65 -7.56
CA PRO A 193 22.84 8.30 -7.06
C PRO A 193 22.83 8.20 -5.54
N ILE A 194 21.92 7.40 -5.02
CA ILE A 194 21.83 7.01 -3.60
C ILE A 194 22.16 5.53 -3.50
N GLU A 195 23.05 5.17 -2.57
CA GLU A 195 23.41 3.79 -2.28
C GLU A 195 23.11 3.43 -0.83
N VAL A 196 22.64 2.22 -0.62
CA VAL A 196 22.58 1.60 0.70
C VAL A 196 24.01 1.24 1.11
N ALA A 197 24.57 2.02 2.04
CA ALA A 197 25.99 1.95 2.40
C ALA A 197 26.36 0.79 3.35
N LYS A 198 25.37 0.12 3.97
CA LYS A 198 25.59 -0.89 5.02
C LYS A 198 24.65 -2.08 4.82
N ASP A 199 25.14 -3.28 5.11
CA ASP A 199 24.35 -4.52 5.11
C ASP A 199 23.90 -5.03 3.72
N ALA A 200 24.77 -4.92 2.70
CA ALA A 200 24.49 -5.47 1.38
C ALA A 200 24.17 -6.99 1.46
N PRO A 201 23.04 -7.45 0.90
CA PRO A 201 22.67 -8.85 0.89
C PRO A 201 23.77 -9.78 0.38
N ASN A 202 23.88 -10.95 1.01
CA ASN A 202 24.88 -11.95 0.62
C ASN A 202 24.62 -12.40 -0.84
N PRO A 203 25.61 -12.25 -1.75
CA PRO A 203 25.48 -12.58 -3.17
C PRO A 203 25.24 -14.06 -3.45
N ASP A 204 25.50 -14.96 -2.50
CA ASP A 204 25.21 -16.39 -2.64
C ASP A 204 23.70 -16.70 -2.63
N PHE A 205 22.88 -15.79 -2.10
CA PHE A 205 21.42 -15.97 -1.99
C PHE A 205 20.62 -14.95 -2.80
N HIS A 206 21.29 -13.94 -3.36
CA HIS A 206 20.65 -12.82 -4.02
C HIS A 206 21.23 -12.60 -5.41
N THR A 207 20.37 -12.19 -6.34
CA THR A 207 20.77 -11.72 -7.67
C THR A 207 20.50 -10.24 -7.81
N ARG A 208 21.31 -9.55 -8.63
CA ARG A 208 21.07 -8.15 -8.95
C ARG A 208 20.01 -8.07 -10.03
N VAL A 209 18.97 -7.28 -9.79
CA VAL A 209 17.88 -7.03 -10.73
C VAL A 209 17.79 -5.52 -10.97
N PRO A 210 18.32 -5.03 -12.09
CA PRO A 210 18.14 -3.64 -12.49
C PRO A 210 16.73 -3.42 -13.03
N THR A 211 16.04 -2.41 -12.50
CA THR A 211 14.74 -1.96 -12.98
C THR A 211 14.74 -0.45 -13.23
N THR A 212 13.85 -0.02 -14.11
CA THR A 212 13.52 1.40 -14.29
C THR A 212 12.09 1.63 -13.86
N MET A 213 11.88 2.58 -12.97
CA MET A 213 10.60 2.88 -12.34
C MET A 213 10.05 4.20 -12.87
N PHE A 214 8.77 4.19 -13.26
CA PHE A 214 8.02 5.38 -13.64
C PHE A 214 6.77 5.47 -12.78
N LEU A 215 6.70 6.45 -11.88
CA LEU A 215 5.56 6.62 -10.97
C LEU A 215 4.47 7.44 -11.64
N LEU A 216 3.22 6.97 -11.57
CA LEU A 216 2.04 7.66 -12.09
C LEU A 216 1.43 8.64 -11.07
N HIS A 217 1.74 8.43 -9.80
CA HIS A 217 1.26 9.23 -8.67
C HIS A 217 2.43 9.51 -7.73
N ASP A 218 2.29 10.53 -6.88
CA ASP A 218 3.31 10.85 -5.89
C ASP A 218 3.39 9.75 -4.83
N HIS A 219 4.61 9.38 -4.47
CA HIS A 219 4.90 8.46 -3.37
C HIS A 219 5.84 9.16 -2.38
N PRO A 220 5.72 8.90 -1.08
CA PRO A 220 6.62 9.49 -0.08
C PRO A 220 8.06 9.00 -0.18
N GLN A 221 8.30 7.82 -0.80
CA GLN A 221 9.62 7.20 -0.93
C GLN A 221 9.71 6.41 -2.25
N PRO A 222 10.92 6.20 -2.80
CA PRO A 222 11.08 5.37 -4.00
C PRO A 222 10.59 3.94 -3.77
N VAL A 223 9.82 3.44 -4.73
CA VAL A 223 9.41 2.03 -4.80
C VAL A 223 10.43 1.26 -5.63
N GLY A 224 10.88 0.10 -5.14
CA GLY A 224 11.76 -0.81 -5.86
C GLY A 224 11.47 -2.27 -5.50
N LEU A 225 12.13 -3.25 -6.14
CA LEU A 225 12.02 -4.64 -5.70
C LEU A 225 12.58 -4.81 -4.29
N SER A 226 12.35 -5.97 -3.67
CA SER A 226 12.92 -6.26 -2.35
C SER A 226 14.43 -6.01 -2.32
N GLN A 227 14.89 -5.36 -1.26
CA GLN A 227 16.31 -5.05 -1.03
C GLN A 227 16.93 -4.18 -2.15
N SER A 228 16.36 -3.00 -2.40
CA SER A 228 16.97 -1.95 -3.24
C SER A 228 18.31 -1.49 -2.65
N ILE A 229 19.40 -1.63 -3.41
CA ILE A 229 20.75 -1.26 -2.95
C ILE A 229 21.26 0.05 -3.57
N ARG A 230 20.68 0.47 -4.69
CA ARG A 230 21.05 1.71 -5.39
C ARG A 230 19.86 2.28 -6.15
N VAL A 231 19.67 3.59 -6.06
CA VAL A 231 18.66 4.34 -6.80
C VAL A 231 19.33 5.54 -7.48
N GLU A 232 19.01 5.77 -8.75
CA GLU A 232 19.64 6.80 -9.58
C GLU A 232 18.60 7.62 -10.34
N PRO A 233 18.85 8.92 -10.59
CA PRO A 233 17.93 9.71 -11.40
C PRO A 233 17.84 9.14 -12.82
N HIS A 234 16.65 9.16 -13.39
CA HIS A 234 16.39 8.72 -14.76
C HIS A 234 15.56 9.76 -15.50
N ASP A 235 15.84 9.95 -16.78
CA ASP A 235 15.08 10.90 -17.60
C ASP A 235 13.63 10.45 -17.72
N ASN A 236 12.70 11.37 -17.48
CA ASN A 236 11.28 11.09 -17.59
C ASN A 236 10.81 11.27 -19.06
N PRO A 237 10.49 10.19 -19.78
CA PRO A 237 10.13 10.27 -21.20
C PRO A 237 8.73 10.87 -21.42
N ALA A 238 7.89 10.93 -20.38
CA ALA A 238 6.54 11.47 -20.46
C ALA A 238 6.16 12.22 -19.17
N PRO A 239 6.69 13.45 -18.95
CA PRO A 239 6.48 14.21 -17.71
C PRO A 239 5.03 14.63 -17.43
N ARG A 240 4.15 14.54 -18.45
CA ARG A 240 2.70 14.76 -18.26
C ARG A 240 1.98 13.52 -17.71
N ARG A 241 2.65 12.37 -17.67
CA ARG A 241 2.09 11.08 -17.25
C ARG A 241 2.78 10.55 -16.00
N PHE A 242 4.10 10.66 -15.94
CA PHE A 242 4.88 10.18 -14.82
C PHE A 242 5.32 11.37 -13.97
N VAL A 243 5.10 11.29 -12.67
CA VAL A 243 5.54 12.31 -11.72
C VAL A 243 7.01 12.13 -11.34
N ALA A 244 7.52 10.90 -11.40
CA ALA A 244 8.92 10.59 -11.13
C ALA A 244 9.42 9.46 -12.04
N ALA A 245 10.71 9.51 -12.38
CA ALA A 245 11.41 8.45 -13.11
C ALA A 245 12.79 8.24 -12.46
N TYR A 246 13.13 6.98 -12.18
CA TYR A 246 14.41 6.62 -11.57
C TYR A 246 14.80 5.18 -11.92
N SER A 247 16.10 4.90 -11.91
CA SER A 247 16.63 3.54 -12.03
C SER A 247 16.87 2.98 -10.63
N VAL A 248 16.61 1.68 -10.46
CA VAL A 248 16.82 0.94 -9.20
C VAL A 248 17.66 -0.28 -9.50
N VAL A 249 18.65 -0.55 -8.67
CA VAL A 249 19.28 -1.87 -8.60
C VAL A 249 18.87 -2.52 -7.29
N SER A 250 18.20 -3.66 -7.40
CA SER A 250 17.78 -4.45 -6.23
C SER A 250 18.59 -5.74 -6.13
N GLN A 251 18.83 -6.22 -4.92
CA GLN A 251 19.41 -7.55 -4.66
C GLN A 251 18.31 -8.49 -4.15
N THR A 252 17.58 -9.10 -5.07
CA THR A 252 16.43 -9.94 -4.75
C THR A 252 16.83 -11.39 -4.53
N LEU A 253 16.03 -12.14 -3.77
CA LEU A 253 16.29 -13.55 -3.49
C LEU A 253 16.30 -14.39 -4.78
N SER A 254 17.38 -15.14 -4.99
CA SER A 254 17.54 -16.08 -6.11
C SER A 254 17.45 -17.55 -5.69
N THR A 255 17.46 -17.82 -4.38
CA THR A 255 17.43 -19.17 -3.81
C THR A 255 16.15 -19.46 -3.05
N GLY A 256 15.80 -20.74 -2.92
CA GLY A 256 14.69 -21.20 -2.07
C GLY A 256 14.93 -20.95 -0.57
N LEU A 257 13.83 -20.88 0.19
CA LEU A 257 13.85 -20.64 1.64
C LEU A 257 14.54 -21.76 2.44
N ASP A 258 14.61 -22.98 1.88
CA ASP A 258 15.34 -24.12 2.47
C ASP A 258 16.83 -23.81 2.70
N ARG A 259 17.41 -22.93 1.87
CA ARG A 259 18.81 -22.50 1.98
C ARG A 259 19.07 -21.54 3.14
N PHE A 260 18.02 -21.09 3.83
CA PHE A 260 18.10 -20.22 5.00
C PHE A 260 17.93 -20.95 6.32
N LEU A 261 17.58 -22.24 6.32
CA LEU A 261 17.55 -23.07 7.52
C LEU A 261 18.93 -23.04 8.23
N GLY A 262 18.89 -22.99 9.54
CA GLY A 262 20.05 -22.88 10.44
C GLY A 262 20.55 -21.45 10.65
N ARG A 263 19.94 -20.44 10.03
CA ARG A 263 20.29 -19.03 10.27
C ARG A 263 19.49 -18.46 11.43
N ALA A 264 20.17 -17.69 12.26
CA ALA A 264 19.54 -16.86 13.28
C ALA A 264 19.14 -15.51 12.68
N SER A 265 17.98 -15.00 13.10
CA SER A 265 17.49 -13.67 12.74
C SER A 265 18.21 -12.56 13.51
N VAL A 266 18.64 -12.85 14.75
CA VAL A 266 19.36 -11.93 15.63
C VAL A 266 20.86 -12.19 15.55
N ASP A 267 21.63 -11.18 15.11
CA ASP A 267 23.09 -11.27 15.11
C ASP A 267 23.64 -11.14 16.56
N PRO A 268 24.57 -12.01 16.99
CA PRO A 268 25.23 -11.90 18.29
C PRO A 268 26.00 -10.57 18.52
N THR A 269 26.38 -9.88 17.44
CA THR A 269 27.08 -8.59 17.49
C THR A 269 26.16 -7.39 17.64
N TRP A 270 24.83 -7.55 17.51
CA TRP A 270 23.88 -6.45 17.68
C TRP A 270 23.96 -5.85 19.09
N SER A 271 23.81 -4.53 19.15
CA SER A 271 23.62 -3.82 20.42
C SER A 271 22.29 -4.26 21.07
N ALA A 272 22.18 -4.09 22.39
CA ALA A 272 20.92 -4.32 23.09
C ALA A 272 19.77 -3.47 22.51
N GLU A 273 20.07 -2.23 22.12
CA GLU A 273 19.10 -1.33 21.48
C GLU A 273 18.61 -1.85 20.12
N ARG A 274 19.50 -2.35 19.26
CA ARG A 274 19.10 -2.93 17.96
C ARG A 274 18.27 -4.19 18.14
N ARG A 275 18.62 -5.02 19.14
CA ARG A 275 17.80 -6.20 19.48
C ARG A 275 16.41 -5.79 19.94
N GLU A 276 16.32 -4.86 20.89
CA GLU A 276 15.04 -4.37 21.40
C GLU A 276 14.18 -3.79 20.27
N HIS A 277 14.77 -3.02 19.35
CA HIS A 277 14.07 -2.44 18.21
C HIS A 277 13.33 -3.49 17.36
N TYR A 278 14.02 -4.59 17.01
CA TYR A 278 13.45 -5.65 16.18
C TYR A 278 12.72 -6.75 16.96
N LEU A 279 12.74 -6.71 18.29
CA LEU A 279 12.09 -7.71 19.15
C LEU A 279 10.95 -7.13 19.99
N ALA A 280 10.78 -5.81 20.10
CA ALA A 280 9.69 -5.22 20.87
C ALA A 280 8.31 -5.55 20.24
N TYR A 281 7.36 -6.01 21.05
CA TYR A 281 6.00 -6.32 20.64
C TYR A 281 5.03 -5.97 21.80
N PRO A 282 3.69 -6.03 21.60
CA PRO A 282 2.75 -5.76 22.69
C PRO A 282 3.00 -6.65 23.91
N ASP A 283 2.97 -6.08 25.12
CA ASP A 283 3.04 -6.82 26.39
C ASP A 283 1.72 -7.56 26.67
N ASP A 284 1.38 -8.48 25.76
CA ASP A 284 0.20 -9.35 25.84
C ASP A 284 0.67 -10.82 25.76
N PRO A 285 0.47 -11.61 26.84
CA PRO A 285 0.95 -12.99 26.90
C PRO A 285 0.28 -13.91 25.87
N ARG A 286 -0.86 -13.51 25.30
CA ARG A 286 -1.56 -14.29 24.27
C ARG A 286 -0.71 -14.51 23.03
N TYR A 287 0.17 -13.57 22.65
CA TYR A 287 1.07 -13.74 21.51
C TYR A 287 2.08 -14.87 21.72
N ALA A 288 2.76 -14.88 22.87
CA ALA A 288 3.74 -15.90 23.19
C ALA A 288 3.07 -17.27 23.37
N THR A 289 1.88 -17.30 23.98
CA THR A 289 1.10 -18.52 24.20
C THR A 289 0.67 -19.15 22.88
N LEU A 290 0.03 -18.37 21.99
CA LEU A 290 -0.41 -18.85 20.69
C LEU A 290 0.76 -19.30 19.81
N ALA A 291 1.85 -18.53 19.76
CA ALA A 291 3.03 -18.93 19.00
C ALA A 291 3.63 -20.24 19.53
N ALA A 292 3.70 -20.44 20.84
CA ALA A 292 4.16 -21.70 21.43
C ALA A 292 3.25 -22.88 21.08
N GLU A 293 1.92 -22.70 21.10
CA GLU A 293 0.95 -23.72 20.69
C GLU A 293 1.14 -24.11 19.21
N ILE A 294 1.24 -23.12 18.32
CA ILE A 294 1.48 -23.33 16.89
C ILE A 294 2.75 -24.13 16.65
N LEU A 295 3.85 -23.77 17.33
CA LEU A 295 5.12 -24.45 17.17
C LEU A 295 5.10 -25.85 17.79
N HIS A 296 4.43 -26.05 18.92
CA HIS A 296 4.29 -27.38 19.52
C HIS A 296 3.55 -28.37 18.60
N GLU A 297 2.53 -27.91 17.87
CA GLU A 297 1.78 -28.75 16.95
C GLU A 297 2.45 -28.94 15.57
N GLY A 298 3.13 -27.90 15.07
CA GLY A 298 3.58 -27.84 13.69
C GLY A 298 5.08 -27.97 13.45
N LEU A 299 5.92 -27.75 14.47
CA LEU A 299 7.38 -27.74 14.31
C LEU A 299 7.97 -29.12 14.58
N ASP A 300 8.76 -29.63 13.63
CA ASP A 300 9.57 -30.83 13.87
C ASP A 300 10.61 -30.54 14.96
N PRO A 301 10.73 -31.39 16.01
CA PRO A 301 11.63 -31.18 17.14
C PRO A 301 13.09 -30.89 16.77
N ARG A 302 13.56 -31.32 15.59
CA ARG A 302 14.91 -31.05 15.09
C ARG A 302 15.16 -29.57 14.79
N PHE A 303 14.12 -28.78 14.60
CA PHE A 303 14.18 -27.36 14.22
C PHE A 303 13.75 -26.41 15.34
N VAL A 304 13.66 -26.86 16.59
CA VAL A 304 13.25 -26.03 17.74
C VAL A 304 14.16 -24.79 17.94
N GLY A 305 15.41 -24.84 17.49
CA GLY A 305 16.34 -23.71 17.53
C GLY A 305 16.43 -22.89 16.25
N ASP A 306 15.61 -23.17 15.23
CA ASP A 306 15.73 -22.58 13.89
C ASP A 306 14.66 -21.49 13.68
N ASP A 307 15.09 -20.24 13.60
CA ASP A 307 14.20 -19.08 13.45
C ASP A 307 13.42 -19.12 12.14
N VAL A 308 14.04 -19.57 11.05
CA VAL A 308 13.39 -19.65 9.74
C VAL A 308 12.32 -20.74 9.75
N ALA A 309 12.62 -21.91 10.32
CA ALA A 309 11.63 -22.98 10.46
C ALA A 309 10.42 -22.55 11.30
N LYS A 310 10.66 -21.88 12.45
CA LYS A 310 9.59 -21.32 13.28
C LYS A 310 8.74 -20.32 12.51
N ALA A 311 9.37 -19.36 11.81
CA ALA A 311 8.68 -18.35 11.03
C ALA A 311 7.82 -18.97 9.93
N LEU A 312 8.30 -20.02 9.25
CA LEU A 312 7.55 -20.75 8.23
C LEU A 312 6.33 -21.49 8.81
N VAL A 313 6.46 -22.12 9.98
CA VAL A 313 5.34 -22.80 10.64
C VAL A 313 4.27 -21.79 11.08
N ILE A 314 4.67 -20.68 11.70
CA ILE A 314 3.76 -19.59 12.09
C ILE A 314 3.07 -18.98 10.86
N LYS A 315 3.82 -18.70 9.80
CA LYS A 315 3.27 -18.23 8.52
C LYS A 315 2.24 -19.21 7.97
N GLY A 316 2.56 -20.50 7.91
CA GLY A 316 1.65 -21.52 7.40
C GLY A 316 0.37 -21.63 8.23
N TRP A 317 0.47 -21.46 9.56
CA TRP A 317 -0.72 -21.40 10.42
C TRP A 317 -1.60 -20.19 10.10
N LEU A 318 -1.02 -19.00 9.93
CA LEU A 318 -1.76 -17.78 9.56
C LEU A 318 -2.41 -17.91 8.18
N GLU A 319 -1.73 -18.54 7.22
CA GLU A 319 -2.29 -18.80 5.88
C GLU A 319 -3.46 -19.77 5.90
N LYS A 320 -3.45 -20.74 6.84
CA LYS A 320 -4.52 -21.74 6.98
C LYS A 320 -5.73 -21.20 7.73
N HIS A 321 -5.53 -20.35 8.74
CA HIS A 321 -6.60 -19.91 9.65
C HIS A 321 -7.07 -18.47 9.39
N GLY A 322 -6.24 -17.63 8.79
CA GLY A 322 -6.58 -16.26 8.45
C GLY A 322 -7.52 -16.17 7.26
N PHE A 323 -8.46 -15.23 7.31
CA PHE A 323 -9.42 -14.97 6.23
C PHE A 323 -9.20 -13.59 5.63
N TYR A 324 -8.87 -13.54 4.34
CA TYR A 324 -8.63 -12.29 3.64
C TYR A 324 -9.93 -11.51 3.37
N THR A 325 -10.08 -10.32 3.95
CA THR A 325 -11.20 -9.41 3.71
C THR A 325 -10.85 -7.95 3.99
N ARG A 326 -11.38 -7.04 3.17
CA ARG A 326 -11.31 -5.58 3.37
C ARG A 326 -12.56 -5.02 4.07
N LYS A 327 -13.48 -5.86 4.53
CA LYS A 327 -14.75 -5.43 5.15
C LYS A 327 -14.63 -5.19 6.65
N GLU A 328 -13.76 -5.94 7.31
CA GLU A 328 -13.51 -5.78 8.74
C GLU A 328 -12.58 -4.59 9.01
N ARG A 329 -12.68 -4.03 10.21
CA ARG A 329 -11.91 -2.89 10.68
C ARG A 329 -11.42 -3.19 12.09
N HIS A 330 -10.12 -2.97 12.31
CA HIS A 330 -9.45 -3.14 13.61
C HIS A 330 -8.81 -1.83 14.07
N ALA A 331 -9.31 -0.69 13.59
CA ALA A 331 -8.75 0.63 13.91
C ALA A 331 -9.34 1.18 15.22
N GLY A 332 -8.57 2.00 15.94
CA GLY A 332 -9.03 2.71 17.13
C GLY A 332 -9.10 1.84 18.40
N VAL A 333 -8.56 0.63 18.36
CA VAL A 333 -8.38 -0.23 19.54
C VAL A 333 -6.92 -0.19 20.02
N PRO A 334 -6.63 -0.47 21.30
CA PRO A 334 -5.27 -0.39 21.85
C PRO A 334 -4.27 -1.35 21.21
N ASP A 335 -4.72 -2.50 20.72
CA ASP A 335 -3.90 -3.47 19.99
C ASP A 335 -4.67 -3.98 18.75
N PRO A 336 -4.53 -3.30 17.60
CA PRO A 336 -5.19 -3.69 16.35
C PRO A 336 -4.79 -5.07 15.86
N ALA A 337 -3.54 -5.47 16.09
CA ALA A 337 -3.03 -6.77 15.65
C ALA A 337 -3.61 -7.88 16.52
N GLY A 338 -3.73 -7.66 17.83
CA GLY A 338 -4.33 -8.59 18.78
C GLY A 338 -5.84 -8.71 18.62
N ASP A 339 -6.54 -7.60 18.35
CA ASP A 339 -7.98 -7.60 18.04
C ASP A 339 -8.29 -8.45 16.78
N PHE A 340 -7.45 -8.34 15.75
CA PHE A 340 -7.50 -9.23 14.59
C PHE A 340 -7.19 -10.68 14.96
N LEU A 341 -6.02 -10.92 15.59
CA LEU A 341 -5.46 -12.25 15.76
C LEU A 341 -6.22 -13.12 16.77
N PHE A 342 -6.71 -12.53 17.85
CA PHE A 342 -7.46 -13.21 18.90
C PHE A 342 -8.97 -13.02 18.80
N GLY A 343 -9.43 -12.20 17.84
CA GLY A 343 -10.83 -12.00 17.52
C GLY A 343 -11.27 -12.90 16.37
N SER A 344 -11.58 -12.27 15.23
CA SER A 344 -12.19 -12.98 14.10
C SER A 344 -11.19 -13.62 13.13
N LEU A 345 -9.90 -13.24 13.18
CA LEU A 345 -8.88 -13.55 12.17
C LEU A 345 -9.30 -13.16 10.74
N ARG A 346 -10.17 -12.15 10.60
CA ARG A 346 -10.67 -11.66 9.31
C ARG A 346 -10.11 -10.28 9.03
N GLY A 347 -9.25 -10.16 8.03
CA GLY A 347 -8.53 -8.92 7.76
C GLY A 347 -7.81 -8.94 6.42
N TYR A 348 -7.09 -7.88 6.09
CA TYR A 348 -6.29 -7.82 4.86
C TYR A 348 -4.79 -7.80 5.20
N CYS A 349 -3.95 -7.56 4.20
CA CYS A 349 -2.50 -7.72 4.28
C CYS A 349 -1.84 -7.04 5.51
N VAL A 350 -2.28 -5.84 5.90
CA VAL A 350 -1.70 -5.12 7.03
C VAL A 350 -1.89 -5.87 8.35
N HIS A 351 -3.07 -6.44 8.61
CA HIS A 351 -3.33 -7.16 9.87
C HIS A 351 -2.55 -8.47 9.94
N LEU A 352 -2.50 -9.22 8.82
CA LEU A 352 -1.71 -10.44 8.72
C LEU A 352 -0.21 -10.16 8.91
N GLY A 353 0.31 -9.09 8.30
CA GLY A 353 1.71 -8.69 8.42
C GLY A 353 2.09 -8.33 9.86
N HIS A 354 1.29 -7.49 10.53
CA HIS A 354 1.53 -7.13 11.94
C HIS A 354 1.38 -8.31 12.88
N ALA A 355 0.36 -9.15 12.70
CA ALA A 355 0.17 -10.34 13.51
C ALA A 355 1.34 -11.33 13.37
N ALA A 356 1.82 -11.55 12.14
CA ALA A 356 2.98 -12.38 11.87
C ALA A 356 4.23 -11.82 12.58
N ALA A 357 4.52 -10.53 12.41
CA ALA A 357 5.66 -9.89 13.06
C ALA A 357 5.61 -10.02 14.59
N ASN A 358 4.46 -9.74 15.22
CA ASN A 358 4.32 -9.89 16.68
C ASN A 358 4.47 -11.35 17.15
N LEU A 359 3.96 -12.33 16.38
CA LEU A 359 4.17 -13.76 16.68
C LEU A 359 5.64 -14.19 16.50
N PHE A 360 6.35 -13.63 15.53
CA PHE A 360 7.79 -13.88 15.35
C PHE A 360 8.58 -13.30 16.53
N ARG A 361 8.34 -12.03 16.86
CA ARG A 361 9.00 -11.32 17.96
C ARG A 361 8.76 -11.99 19.31
N SER A 362 7.56 -12.51 19.56
CA SER A 362 7.26 -13.27 20.79
C SER A 362 8.05 -14.57 20.93
N GLN A 363 8.64 -15.08 19.85
CA GLN A 363 9.51 -16.26 19.82
C GLN A 363 11.00 -15.91 19.72
N GLY A 364 11.36 -14.63 19.91
CA GLY A 364 12.73 -14.14 19.85
C GLY A 364 13.28 -13.99 18.43
N ILE A 365 12.40 -14.00 17.41
CA ILE A 365 12.78 -13.82 16.01
C ILE A 365 12.72 -12.33 15.69
N ALA A 366 13.84 -11.76 15.25
CA ALA A 366 13.87 -10.38 14.76
C ALA A 366 13.03 -10.27 13.48
N ALA A 367 12.04 -9.39 13.49
CA ALA A 367 11.05 -9.26 12.41
C ALA A 367 10.66 -7.81 12.18
#